data_AF-A0A359MAR4-F1
#
_entry.id   AF-A0A359MAR4-F1
#
_cell.length_a   1.000
_cell.length_b   1.000
_cell.length_c   1.000
_cell.angle_alpha   90.00
_cell.angle_beta   90.00
_cell.angle_gamma   90.00
#
_symmetry.space_group_name_H-M   'P 1'
#
loop_
_entity.id
_entity.type
_entity.pdbx_description
1 polymer ?
#
loop_
_entity_poly.entity_id
_entity_poly.type
_entity_poly.pdbx_seq_one_letter_code
_entity_poly.pdbx_strand_id
1 'polypeptide(L)'
;MKKILLAIPLIFILLLLIGCEPTPTPTDFVAPSFSGETSITYEIGDELPDFTEYFTAVDLVDGDLSSSINFDDSEINYLVPGTYGLTLSVSDLSGNTSNLVINIYVVDTGNPVILGAIDITYEIGDAVPDYLLGVTAEDAVDGDLTNH
;
A
#
# COMPACT_ATOMS: atom_id res chain seq x y z
N MET A 1 95.77 -8.19 -12.84
CA MET A 1 94.50 -8.40 -13.57
C MET A 1 93.52 -9.08 -12.62
N LYS A 2 92.22 -8.72 -12.71
CA LYS A 2 91.06 -9.34 -12.01
C LYS A 2 90.91 -8.96 -10.52
N LYS A 3 89.75 -8.55 -9.99
CA LYS A 3 88.41 -8.20 -10.49
C LYS A 3 87.81 -7.22 -9.47
N ILE A 4 87.21 -6.12 -9.92
CA ILE A 4 86.41 -5.22 -9.09
C ILE A 4 85.04 -5.88 -8.93
N LEU A 5 84.65 -6.22 -7.69
CA LEU A 5 83.32 -6.76 -7.38
C LEU A 5 82.45 -5.57 -6.95
N LEU A 6 81.55 -5.17 -7.85
CA LEU A 6 80.59 -4.09 -7.66
C LEU A 6 79.45 -4.61 -6.75
N ALA A 7 79.33 -4.08 -5.54
CA ALA A 7 78.21 -4.37 -4.65
C ALA A 7 77.06 -3.39 -4.93
N ILE A 8 75.93 -3.92 -5.40
CA ILE A 8 74.69 -3.15 -5.63
C ILE A 8 73.91 -3.14 -4.30
N PRO A 9 73.53 -1.99 -3.73
CA PRO A 9 72.69 -1.98 -2.54
C PRO A 9 71.27 -2.37 -2.95
N LEU A 10 70.77 -3.44 -2.34
CA LEU A 10 69.38 -3.87 -2.45
C LEU A 10 68.51 -2.84 -1.73
N ILE A 11 68.01 -1.86 -2.47
CA ILE A 11 67.00 -0.91 -2.00
C ILE A 11 65.72 -1.72 -1.72
N PHE A 12 65.44 -1.89 -0.43
CA PHE A 12 64.18 -2.44 0.06
C PHE A 12 63.12 -1.36 -0.16
N ILE A 13 62.43 -1.40 -1.30
CA ILE A 13 61.23 -0.60 -1.53
C ILE A 13 60.19 -1.11 -0.55
N LEU A 14 60.07 -0.41 0.57
CA LEU A 14 58.94 -0.53 1.48
C LEU A 14 57.71 -0.04 0.72
N LEU A 15 57.07 -0.98 0.03
CA LEU A 15 55.78 -0.81 -0.60
C LEU A 15 54.79 -0.53 0.53
N LEU A 16 54.50 0.74 0.79
CA LEU A 16 53.37 1.17 1.60
C LEU A 16 52.12 0.63 0.91
N LEU A 17 51.71 -0.57 1.31
CA LEU A 17 50.34 -1.02 1.14
C LEU A 17 49.50 -0.04 1.94
N ILE A 18 49.03 1.01 1.25
CA ILE A 18 47.86 1.77 1.68
C ILE A 18 46.72 0.76 1.57
N GLY A 19 46.57 -0.05 2.61
CA GLY A 19 45.34 -0.78 2.84
C GLY A 19 44.28 0.28 2.93
N CYS A 20 43.36 0.28 1.96
CA CYS A 20 42.07 0.90 2.15
C CYS A 20 41.45 0.11 3.31
N GLU A 21 41.63 0.58 4.55
CA GLU A 21 40.91 0.00 5.68
C GLU A 21 39.42 0.27 5.39
N PRO A 22 38.56 -0.77 5.37
CA PRO A 22 37.14 -0.56 5.16
C PRO A 22 36.69 0.41 6.24
N THR A 23 36.21 1.59 5.84
CA THR A 23 35.63 2.56 6.76
C THR A 23 34.53 1.83 7.52
N PRO A 24 34.56 1.81 8.87
CA PRO A 24 33.47 1.21 9.63
C PRO A 24 32.20 1.95 9.24
N THR A 25 31.26 1.24 8.61
CA THR A 25 29.94 1.81 8.37
C THR A 25 29.31 2.11 9.72
N PRO A 26 28.71 3.30 9.90
CA PRO A 26 27.96 3.57 11.12
C PRO A 26 26.92 2.46 11.26
N THR A 27 26.93 1.77 12.40
CA THR A 27 25.90 0.76 12.68
C THR A 27 24.64 1.49 13.09
N ASP A 28 23.54 1.22 12.39
CA ASP A 28 22.25 1.79 12.70
C ASP A 28 21.42 0.86 13.60
N PHE A 29 20.77 1.45 14.58
CA PHE A 29 19.92 0.77 15.57
C PHE A 29 18.56 1.45 15.71
N VAL A 30 18.27 2.48 14.91
CA VAL A 30 17.03 3.24 14.94
C VAL A 30 16.08 2.63 13.92
N ALA A 31 14.85 2.33 14.32
CA ALA A 31 13.85 1.85 13.37
C ALA A 31 13.24 3.03 12.57
N PRO A 32 12.78 2.79 11.34
CA PRO A 32 12.10 3.81 10.55
C PRO A 32 10.84 4.35 11.22
N SER A 33 10.41 5.54 10.83
CA SER A 33 9.18 6.18 11.31
C SER A 33 8.17 6.38 10.18
N PHE A 34 6.90 6.07 10.44
CA PHE A 34 5.81 6.32 9.50
C PHE A 34 5.28 7.76 9.62
N SER A 35 4.76 8.29 8.52
CA SER A 35 3.92 9.49 8.46
C SER A 35 2.78 9.23 7.48
N GLY A 36 1.60 9.81 7.72
CA GLY A 36 0.44 9.58 6.86
C GLY A 36 -0.88 9.66 7.60
N GLU A 37 -1.90 9.09 6.98
CA GLU A 37 -3.25 9.02 7.53
C GLU A 37 -3.35 8.06 8.73
N THR A 38 -4.36 8.27 9.57
CA THR A 38 -4.64 7.35 10.71
C THR A 38 -5.79 6.39 10.41
N SER A 39 -6.54 6.65 9.34
CA SER A 39 -7.59 5.79 8.82
C SER A 39 -7.93 6.17 7.39
N ILE A 40 -8.46 5.23 6.62
CA ILE A 40 -8.99 5.46 5.26
C ILE A 40 -10.44 4.97 5.22
N THR A 41 -11.28 5.61 4.43
CA THR A 41 -12.64 5.15 4.14
C THR A 41 -12.71 4.68 2.70
N TYR A 42 -13.31 3.51 2.46
CA TYR A 42 -13.53 2.91 1.16
C TYR A 42 -15.02 2.66 0.96
N GLU A 43 -15.57 3.20 -0.14
CA GLU A 43 -16.95 2.97 -0.56
C GLU A 43 -17.01 1.71 -1.44
N ILE A 44 -17.95 0.82 -1.16
CA ILE A 44 -18.07 -0.44 -1.91
C ILE A 44 -18.38 -0.16 -3.38
N GLY A 45 -17.55 -0.71 -4.27
CA GLY A 45 -17.69 -0.55 -5.72
C GLY A 45 -16.80 0.54 -6.31
N ASP A 46 -16.16 1.38 -5.48
CA ASP A 46 -15.12 2.30 -5.93
C ASP A 46 -13.83 1.54 -6.30
N GLU A 47 -12.93 2.23 -7.00
CA GLU A 47 -11.56 1.77 -7.23
C GLU A 47 -10.85 1.56 -5.89
N LEU A 48 -10.11 0.45 -5.75
CA LEU A 48 -9.37 0.16 -4.53
C LEU A 48 -8.31 1.24 -4.27
N PRO A 49 -8.13 1.66 -3.00
CA PRO A 49 -7.18 2.71 -2.67
C PRO A 49 -5.74 2.28 -2.92
N ASP A 50 -4.93 3.17 -3.53
CA ASP A 50 -3.49 3.02 -3.57
C ASP A 50 -2.88 3.52 -2.24
N PHE A 51 -2.54 2.60 -1.35
CA PHE A 51 -2.00 2.93 -0.04
C PHE A 51 -0.69 3.73 -0.08
N THR A 52 0.07 3.67 -1.18
CA THR A 52 1.33 4.40 -1.31
C THR A 52 1.14 5.91 -1.36
N GLU A 53 -0.06 6.39 -1.69
CA GLU A 53 -0.38 7.83 -1.71
C GLU A 53 -0.63 8.41 -0.31
N TYR A 54 -0.94 7.57 0.68
CA TYR A 54 -1.35 7.99 2.02
C TYR A 54 -0.23 7.90 3.05
N PHE A 55 0.85 7.18 2.75
CA PHE A 55 1.89 6.81 3.71
C PHE A 55 3.29 7.06 3.19
N THR A 56 4.13 7.59 4.08
CA THR A 56 5.57 7.67 3.89
C THR A 56 6.30 7.06 5.08
N ALA A 57 7.54 6.64 4.86
CA ALA A 57 8.41 6.13 5.89
C ALA A 57 9.80 6.73 5.74
N VAL A 58 10.36 7.25 6.83
CA VAL A 58 11.70 7.82 6.85
C VAL A 58 12.53 7.23 7.98
N ASP A 59 13.79 7.01 7.70
CA ASP A 59 14.82 6.64 8.65
C ASP A 59 15.93 7.71 8.72
N LEU A 60 16.60 7.81 9.87
CA LEU A 60 17.63 8.83 10.12
C LEU A 60 18.92 8.59 9.32
N VAL A 61 19.26 7.33 9.05
CA VAL A 61 20.50 6.92 8.36
C VAL A 61 20.22 6.55 6.90
N ASP A 62 19.14 5.83 6.63
CA ASP A 62 18.80 5.33 5.29
C ASP A 62 17.93 6.32 4.46
N GLY A 63 17.33 7.31 5.11
CA GLY A 63 16.54 8.34 4.42
C GLY A 63 15.12 7.89 4.10
N ASP A 64 14.65 8.15 2.88
CA ASP A 64 13.27 7.83 2.46
C ASP A 64 13.12 6.34 2.12
N LEU A 65 12.25 5.66 2.86
CA LEU A 65 11.92 4.25 2.74
C LEU A 65 10.46 4.03 2.32
N SER A 66 9.76 5.06 1.83
CA SER A 66 8.32 5.00 1.51
C SER A 66 7.97 3.92 0.48
N SER A 67 8.86 3.69 -0.49
CA SER A 67 8.70 2.62 -1.50
C SER A 67 8.95 1.21 -0.95
N SER A 68 9.49 1.10 0.26
CA SER A 68 9.77 -0.16 0.95
C SER A 68 8.73 -0.51 2.00
N ILE A 69 7.67 0.30 2.14
CA ILE A 69 6.53 -0.03 2.98
C ILE A 69 5.80 -1.24 2.38
N ASN A 70 5.64 -2.28 3.17
CA ASN A 70 4.75 -3.39 2.87
C ASN A 70 3.38 -3.11 3.49
N PHE A 71 2.33 -3.21 2.67
CA PHE A 71 0.94 -3.07 3.06
C PHE A 71 0.28 -4.44 3.03
N ASP A 72 -0.19 -4.92 4.18
CA ASP A 72 -0.92 -6.17 4.32
C ASP A 72 -2.39 -5.88 4.60
N ASP A 73 -3.19 -6.05 3.54
CA ASP A 73 -4.64 -5.87 3.54
C ASP A 73 -5.41 -7.20 3.50
N SER A 74 -4.75 -8.32 3.79
CA SER A 74 -5.33 -9.67 3.68
C SER A 74 -6.54 -9.92 4.57
N GLU A 75 -6.69 -9.15 5.65
CA GLU A 75 -7.82 -9.23 6.58
C GLU A 75 -8.98 -8.27 6.21
N ILE A 76 -8.86 -7.51 5.13
CA ILE A 76 -9.86 -6.51 4.72
C ILE A 76 -10.86 -7.14 3.75
N ASN A 77 -12.14 -7.08 4.12
CA ASN A 77 -13.22 -7.46 3.21
C ASN A 77 -13.87 -6.22 2.60
N TYR A 78 -13.42 -5.86 1.39
CA TYR A 78 -13.90 -4.71 0.61
C TYR A 78 -15.33 -4.87 0.06
N LEU A 79 -16.03 -5.97 0.36
CA LEU A 79 -17.41 -6.20 -0.08
C LEU A 79 -18.42 -6.16 1.07
N VAL A 80 -17.96 -5.98 2.30
CA VAL A 80 -18.82 -6.02 3.49
C VAL A 80 -18.54 -4.81 4.35
N PRO A 81 -19.55 -3.95 4.61
CA PRO A 81 -19.38 -2.80 5.48
C PRO A 81 -18.81 -3.20 6.84
N GLY A 82 -17.81 -2.47 7.30
CA GLY A 82 -17.08 -2.83 8.51
C GLY A 82 -15.84 -1.98 8.75
N THR A 83 -15.18 -2.25 9.88
CA THR A 83 -13.87 -1.68 10.20
C THR A 83 -12.85 -2.81 10.18
N TYR A 84 -11.84 -2.67 9.33
CA TYR A 84 -10.78 -3.64 9.15
C TYR A 84 -9.42 -3.02 9.45
N GLY A 85 -8.44 -3.85 9.83
CA GLY A 85 -7.08 -3.39 10.09
C GLY A 85 -6.20 -3.56 8.85
N LEU A 86 -5.56 -2.48 8.40
CA LEU A 86 -4.46 -2.54 7.44
C LEU A 86 -3.15 -2.54 8.23
N THR A 87 -2.29 -3.54 8.00
CA THR A 87 -0.98 -3.64 8.65
C THR A 87 0.12 -3.11 7.73
N LEU A 88 0.84 -2.08 8.18
CA LEU A 88 2.00 -1.52 7.51
C LEU A 88 3.27 -2.02 8.21
N SER A 89 4.27 -2.41 7.42
CA SER A 89 5.58 -2.78 7.94
C SER A 89 6.69 -2.24 7.05
N VAL A 90 7.75 -1.72 7.64
CA VAL A 90 8.93 -1.23 6.90
C VAL A 90 10.19 -1.61 7.68
N SER A 91 11.24 -2.00 6.95
CA SER A 91 12.56 -2.28 7.54
C SER A 91 13.63 -1.46 6.84
N ASP A 92 14.60 -1.01 7.63
CA ASP A 92 15.80 -0.31 7.13
C ASP A 92 16.85 -1.32 6.61
N LEU A 93 18.00 -0.81 6.14
CA LEU A 93 19.08 -1.66 5.61
C LEU A 93 19.86 -2.41 6.70
N SER A 94 19.76 -1.97 7.95
CA SER A 94 20.39 -2.59 9.12
C SER A 94 19.49 -3.65 9.78
N GLY A 95 18.24 -3.78 9.33
CA GLY A 95 17.26 -4.76 9.80
C GLY A 95 16.40 -4.26 10.96
N ASN A 96 16.39 -2.97 11.28
CA ASN A 96 15.43 -2.43 12.25
C ASN A 96 14.06 -2.28 11.57
N THR A 97 13.00 -2.70 12.26
CA THR A 97 11.64 -2.79 11.68
C THR A 97 10.64 -1.96 12.49
N SER A 98 9.73 -1.29 11.78
CA SER A 98 8.55 -0.64 12.35
C SER A 98 7.26 -1.24 11.79
N ASN A 99 6.24 -1.37 12.64
CA ASN A 99 4.91 -1.84 12.28
C ASN A 99 3.85 -0.86 12.75
N LEU A 100 2.81 -0.64 11.95
CA LEU A 100 1.67 0.22 12.26
C LEU A 100 0.39 -0.46 11.77
N VAL A 101 -0.67 -0.42 12.57
CA VAL A 101 -2.00 -0.85 12.14
C VAL A 101 -2.90 0.37 12.09
N ILE A 102 -3.56 0.60 10.95
CA ILE A 102 -4.57 1.65 10.77
C ILE A 102 -5.93 1.02 10.49
N ASN A 103 -6.99 1.81 10.66
CA ASN A 103 -8.34 1.37 10.34
C ASN A 103 -8.70 1.70 8.88
N ILE A 104 -9.29 0.73 8.19
CA ILE A 104 -10.00 0.90 6.93
C ILE A 104 -11.49 0.75 7.21
N TYR A 105 -12.25 1.82 6.97
CA TYR A 105 -13.71 1.81 7.07
C TYR A 105 -14.29 1.46 5.70
N VAL A 106 -14.78 0.24 5.54
CA VAL A 106 -15.55 -0.16 4.35
C VAL A 106 -16.99 0.25 4.60
N VAL A 107 -17.55 1.04 3.71
CA VAL A 107 -18.89 1.62 3.85
C VAL A 107 -19.72 1.37 2.60
N ASP A 108 -21.03 1.38 2.79
CA ASP A 108 -22.02 1.42 1.73
C ASP A 108 -22.93 2.61 1.97
N THR A 109 -22.79 3.61 1.12
CA THR A 109 -23.60 4.81 1.05
C THR A 109 -24.35 4.92 -0.28
N GLY A 110 -24.21 3.89 -1.13
CA GLY A 110 -24.99 3.71 -2.34
C GLY A 110 -26.49 3.71 -2.01
N ASN A 111 -27.28 4.31 -2.90
CA ASN A 111 -28.74 4.15 -2.82
C ASN A 111 -29.15 3.06 -3.81
N PRO A 112 -30.17 2.26 -3.50
CA PRO A 112 -30.75 1.34 -4.45
C PRO A 112 -31.17 2.05 -5.74
N VAL A 113 -30.92 1.42 -6.87
CA VAL A 113 -31.28 1.90 -8.20
C VAL A 113 -32.54 1.17 -8.67
N ILE A 114 -33.59 1.93 -9.00
CA ILE A 114 -34.77 1.39 -9.67
C ILE A 114 -34.52 1.34 -11.18
N LEU A 115 -34.75 0.18 -11.78
CA LEU A 115 -34.59 -0.07 -13.21
C LEU A 115 -35.95 -0.44 -13.82
N GLY A 116 -36.12 -0.19 -15.13
CA GLY A 116 -37.31 -0.60 -15.87
C GLY A 116 -38.60 0.18 -15.59
N ALA A 117 -38.59 1.13 -14.66
CA ALA A 117 -39.69 2.07 -14.45
C ALA A 117 -39.86 2.97 -15.68
N ILE A 118 -41.04 2.92 -16.29
CA ILE A 118 -41.41 3.70 -17.47
C ILE A 118 -42.79 4.34 -17.30
N ASP A 119 -43.04 5.40 -18.06
CA ASP A 119 -44.38 5.99 -18.12
C ASP A 119 -45.37 5.01 -18.76
N ILE A 120 -46.50 4.80 -18.07
CA ILE A 120 -47.59 3.94 -18.55
C ILE A 120 -48.79 4.81 -18.87
N THR A 121 -49.32 4.67 -20.09
CA THR A 121 -50.59 5.28 -20.51
C THR A 121 -51.59 4.17 -20.83
N TYR A 122 -52.84 4.30 -20.36
CA TYR A 122 -53.94 3.41 -20.71
C TYR A 122 -55.25 4.20 -20.83
N GLU A 123 -56.19 3.69 -21.63
CA GLU A 123 -57.46 4.37 -21.90
C GLU A 123 -58.49 4.13 -20.78
N ILE A 124 -59.41 5.08 -20.62
CA ILE A 124 -60.51 4.92 -19.64
C ILE A 124 -61.41 3.76 -20.07
N GLY A 125 -61.48 2.75 -19.21
CA GLY A 125 -62.29 1.54 -19.42
C GLY A 125 -61.47 0.30 -19.80
N ASP A 126 -60.16 0.45 -20.08
CA ASP A 126 -59.25 -0.67 -20.25
C ASP A 126 -58.97 -1.37 -18.91
N ALA A 127 -58.45 -2.60 -19.00
CA ALA A 127 -57.89 -3.28 -17.85
C ALA A 127 -56.71 -2.47 -17.28
N VAL A 128 -56.64 -2.41 -15.95
CA VAL A 128 -55.53 -1.74 -15.26
C VAL A 128 -54.21 -2.43 -15.62
N PRO A 129 -53.20 -1.68 -16.10
CA PRO A 129 -51.90 -2.26 -16.42
C PRO A 129 -51.17 -2.71 -15.15
N ASP A 130 -50.27 -3.68 -15.31
CA ASP A 130 -49.37 -4.08 -14.23
C ASP A 130 -48.25 -3.03 -14.09
N TYR A 131 -48.32 -2.25 -13.02
CA TYR A 131 -47.39 -1.16 -12.75
C TYR A 131 -45.97 -1.62 -12.36
N LEU A 132 -45.81 -2.89 -11.98
CA LEU A 132 -44.51 -3.46 -11.60
C LEU A 132 -43.90 -4.30 -12.71
N LEU A 133 -44.58 -4.46 -13.84
CA LEU A 133 -44.11 -5.28 -14.93
C LEU A 133 -42.78 -4.74 -15.48
N GLY A 134 -41.71 -5.49 -15.26
CA GLY A 134 -40.36 -5.14 -15.72
C GLY A 134 -39.63 -4.12 -14.84
N VAL A 135 -40.23 -3.69 -13.72
CA VAL A 135 -39.57 -2.84 -12.73
C VAL A 135 -38.75 -3.72 -11.79
N THR A 136 -37.47 -3.39 -11.60
CA THR A 136 -36.59 -4.02 -10.61
C THR A 136 -35.93 -2.97 -9.73
N ALA A 137 -35.41 -3.39 -8.57
CA ALA A 137 -34.56 -2.56 -7.73
C ALA A 137 -33.29 -3.34 -7.41
N GLU A 138 -32.13 -2.70 -7.58
CA GLU A 138 -30.83 -3.32 -7.33
C GLU A 138 -29.98 -2.38 -6.46
N ASP A 139 -29.26 -2.98 -5.52
CA ASP A 139 -28.27 -2.31 -4.68
C ASP A 139 -26.93 -3.04 -4.78
N ALA A 140 -25.82 -2.30 -4.62
CA ALA A 140 -24.47 -2.84 -4.78
C ALA A 140 -24.13 -3.91 -3.72
N VAL A 141 -24.67 -3.78 -2.51
CA VAL A 141 -24.40 -4.68 -1.38
C VAL A 141 -25.61 -5.57 -1.11
N ASP A 142 -26.81 -5.02 -1.10
CA ASP A 142 -28.03 -5.78 -0.79
C ASP A 142 -28.55 -6.60 -1.99
N GLY A 143 -28.05 -6.33 -3.20
CA GLY A 143 -28.40 -7.09 -4.41
C GLY A 143 -29.81 -6.78 -4.90
N ASP A 144 -30.56 -7.81 -5.29
CA ASP A 144 -31.92 -7.65 -5.83
C ASP A 144 -32.93 -7.33 -4.71
N LEU A 145 -33.47 -6.11 -4.77
CA LEU A 145 -34.45 -5.55 -3.85
C LEU A 145 -35.86 -5.45 -4.45
N THR A 146 -36.12 -6.10 -5.58
CA THR A 146 -37.38 -5.97 -6.34
C THR A 146 -38.65 -6.27 -5.53
N ASN A 147 -38.56 -7.06 -4.46
CA ASN A 147 -39.71 -7.52 -3.65
C ASN A 147 -39.71 -7.02 -2.19
N HIS A 148 -38.91 -5.99 -1.86
CA HIS A 148 -38.79 -5.46 -0.50
C HIS A 148 -39.65 -4.23 -0.20
#